data_AF-A0A397B3D5-F1
#
_entry.id   AF-A0A397B3D5-F1
#
_cell.length_a   1.000
_cell.length_b   1.000
_cell.length_c   1.000
_cell.angle_alpha   90.00
_cell.angle_beta   90.00
_cell.angle_gamma   90.00
#
_symmetry.space_group_name_H-M   'P 1'
#
loop_
_entity.id
_entity.type
_entity.pdbx_description
1 polymer ?
#
loop_
_entity_poly.entity_id
_entity_poly.type
_entity_poly.pdbx_seq_one_letter_code
_entity_poly.pdbx_strand_id
1 'polypeptide(L)'
;MKSRSSDMRAHTPGKPFTPHVKPELVTPAKYSMPLRVTVNGPPELPSHTSLNSLSAQIMEAVMLILVSLLWPPPLSPKSANPPPVVDGTEVPVGKYPYVTGLRRTETGSSNCIASLVAPKILVTAAHCSSFAWTMFASIGSHYFDGTKDGELIKIVKRTQHPKYNPYQSRAPT
;
A
#
# COMPACT_ATOMS: atom_id res chain seq x y z
N MET A 1 35.68 -0.55 -50.46
CA MET A 1 34.72 -0.01 -49.46
C MET A 1 35.37 -0.07 -48.09
N LYS A 2 35.40 1.06 -47.38
CA LYS A 2 36.19 1.29 -46.16
C LYS A 2 35.57 0.55 -44.97
N SER A 3 36.36 -0.23 -44.26
CA SER A 3 36.04 -0.84 -42.97
C SER A 3 35.85 0.24 -41.90
N ARG A 4 34.75 0.16 -41.12
CA ARG A 4 34.61 0.88 -39.85
C ARG A 4 34.30 -0.11 -38.75
N SER A 5 35.38 -0.48 -38.07
CA SER A 5 35.39 -0.88 -36.67
C SER A 5 34.89 0.29 -35.83
N SER A 6 33.92 0.05 -34.94
CA SER A 6 33.54 1.01 -33.90
C SER A 6 33.16 0.25 -32.63
N ASP A 7 34.21 0.01 -31.84
CA ASP A 7 34.30 0.11 -30.38
C ASP A 7 33.22 -0.58 -29.52
N MET A 8 33.57 -1.78 -29.07
CA MET A 8 33.10 -2.35 -27.82
C MET A 8 33.58 -1.48 -26.65
N ARG A 9 32.70 -0.61 -26.14
CA ARG A 9 32.94 0.12 -24.90
C ARG A 9 32.87 -0.85 -23.73
N ALA A 10 34.04 -1.23 -23.22
CA ALA A 10 34.20 -2.02 -22.01
C ALA A 10 33.42 -1.40 -20.85
N HIS A 11 32.52 -2.20 -20.25
CA HIS A 11 31.92 -1.89 -18.96
C HIS A 11 33.02 -1.98 -17.89
N THR A 12 33.43 -0.84 -17.36
CA THR A 12 34.24 -0.82 -16.15
C THR A 12 33.39 -1.30 -14.98
N PRO A 13 33.84 -2.30 -14.19
CA PRO A 13 33.14 -2.68 -12.97
C PRO A 13 33.17 -1.49 -12.00
N GLY A 14 31.99 -0.98 -11.67
CA GLY A 14 31.82 0.06 -10.65
C GLY A 14 32.45 -0.40 -9.33
N LYS A 15 33.17 0.52 -8.68
CA LYS A 15 33.78 0.26 -7.37
C LYS A 15 32.70 -0.17 -6.36
N PRO A 16 33.01 -1.10 -5.44
CA PRO A 16 32.12 -1.40 -4.32
C PRO A 16 31.92 -0.12 -3.51
N PHE A 17 30.69 0.38 -3.44
CA PHE A 17 30.35 1.49 -2.56
C PHE A 17 30.22 0.92 -1.15
N THR A 18 31.17 1.26 -0.28
CA THR A 18 31.09 0.95 1.14
C THR A 18 29.92 1.73 1.75
N PRO A 19 28.98 1.08 2.44
CA PRO A 19 27.88 1.78 3.09
C PRO A 19 28.43 2.67 4.20
N HIS A 20 28.39 3.98 4.00
CA HIS A 20 28.68 4.98 5.04
C HIS A 20 27.52 5.16 6.02
N VAL A 21 26.36 4.54 5.75
CA VAL A 21 25.29 4.41 6.73
C VAL A 21 25.59 3.14 7.52
N LYS A 22 26.17 3.32 8.70
CA LYS A 22 26.25 2.27 9.71
C LYS A 22 24.86 1.62 9.80
N PRO A 23 24.71 0.29 9.65
CA PRO A 23 23.49 -0.38 10.06
C PRO A 23 23.45 -0.21 11.58
N GLU A 24 22.82 0.87 12.04
CA GLU A 24 22.40 0.96 13.41
C GLU A 24 21.49 -0.24 13.60
N LEU A 25 21.93 -1.17 14.44
CA LEU A 25 21.22 -2.36 14.80
C LEU A 25 19.91 -1.89 15.46
N VAL A 26 18.86 -1.65 14.66
CA VAL A 26 17.56 -1.23 15.16
C VAL A 26 17.01 -2.44 15.89
N THR A 27 17.21 -2.45 17.20
CA THR A 27 16.70 -3.44 18.13
C THR A 27 15.20 -3.68 17.85
N PRO A 28 14.74 -4.94 17.84
CA PRO A 28 13.37 -5.32 17.46
C PRO A 28 12.26 -4.73 18.35
N ALA A 29 12.62 -4.05 19.45
CA ALA A 29 11.67 -3.53 20.44
C ALA A 29 10.88 -2.28 19.97
N LYS A 30 11.32 -1.54 18.93
CA LYS A 30 10.68 -0.26 18.56
C LYS A 30 9.45 -0.37 17.64
N TYR A 31 9.18 -1.55 17.05
CA TYR A 31 8.04 -1.76 16.16
C TYR A 31 6.87 -2.50 16.82
N SER A 32 6.90 -2.67 18.14
CA SER A 32 5.77 -3.20 18.91
C SER A 32 4.66 -2.14 19.02
N MET A 33 3.96 -1.90 17.93
CA MET A 33 2.66 -1.23 17.97
C MET A 33 1.65 -2.27 18.45
N PRO A 34 1.03 -2.11 19.64
CA PRO A 34 -0.05 -3.01 20.03
C PRO A 34 -1.20 -2.79 19.06
N LEU A 35 -1.50 -3.81 18.26
CA LEU A 35 -2.72 -3.91 17.47
C LEU A 35 -3.90 -3.89 18.46
N ARG A 36 -4.43 -2.70 18.77
CA ARG A 36 -5.73 -2.58 19.44
C ARG A 36 -6.80 -2.94 18.42
N VAL A 37 -7.10 -4.23 18.35
CA VAL A 37 -8.34 -4.71 17.74
C VAL A 37 -9.46 -4.31 18.69
N THR A 38 -10.06 -3.15 18.48
CA THR A 38 -11.37 -2.84 19.08
C THR A 38 -12.39 -3.72 18.38
N VAL A 39 -12.73 -4.84 19.03
CA VAL A 39 -13.87 -5.67 18.65
C VAL A 39 -15.11 -4.86 19.05
N ASN A 40 -15.70 -4.13 18.11
CA ASN A 40 -17.02 -3.55 18.34
C ASN A 40 -17.99 -4.72 18.54
N GLY A 41 -18.58 -4.82 19.72
CA GLY A 41 -19.61 -5.83 20.03
C GLY A 41 -20.82 -5.70 19.10
N PRO A 42 -21.65 -6.75 18.98
CA PRO A 42 -22.85 -6.71 18.17
C PRO A 42 -23.81 -5.61 18.69
N PRO A 43 -24.57 -4.95 17.80
CA PRO A 43 -25.50 -3.91 18.19
C PRO A 43 -26.63 -4.49 19.06
N GLU A 44 -26.86 -3.86 20.21
CA GLU A 44 -28.03 -4.08 21.06
C GLU A 44 -29.33 -3.80 20.29
N LEU A 45 -30.24 -4.76 20.32
CA LEU A 45 -31.58 -4.65 19.78
C LEU A 45 -32.44 -3.78 20.72
N PRO A 46 -33.08 -2.69 20.25
CA PRO A 46 -33.97 -1.92 21.09
C PRO A 46 -35.27 -2.68 21.33
N SER A 47 -35.57 -2.84 22.61
CA SER A 47 -36.76 -3.48 23.16
C SER A 47 -37.95 -2.51 23.24
N HIS A 48 -39.12 -3.00 22.81
CA HIS A 48 -40.49 -2.54 23.08
C HIS A 48 -40.92 -1.14 22.61
N THR A 49 -41.66 -1.13 21.50
CA THR A 49 -42.59 -0.04 21.14
C THR A 49 -43.90 -0.17 21.94
N SER A 50 -44.25 0.89 22.67
CA SER A 50 -45.55 1.05 23.34
C SER A 50 -46.63 1.43 22.32
N LEU A 51 -47.81 0.82 22.44
CA LEU A 51 -48.92 0.83 21.47
C LEU A 51 -49.75 2.14 21.41
N ASN A 52 -49.22 3.28 21.87
CA ASN A 52 -49.99 4.52 22.03
C ASN A 52 -49.42 5.74 21.30
N SER A 53 -48.80 5.59 20.12
CA SER A 53 -48.18 6.74 19.46
C SER A 53 -48.20 6.73 17.93
N LEU A 54 -49.22 6.12 17.31
CA LEU A 54 -49.38 6.10 15.85
C LEU A 54 -49.28 7.51 15.21
N SER A 55 -49.62 8.58 15.93
CA SER A 55 -49.43 9.96 15.45
C SER A 55 -47.96 10.43 15.44
N ALA A 56 -47.13 9.99 16.39
CA ALA A 56 -45.71 10.36 16.42
C ALA A 56 -44.87 9.53 15.44
N GLN A 57 -45.18 8.23 15.27
CA GLN A 57 -44.49 7.42 14.25
C GLN A 57 -44.79 7.87 12.82
N ILE A 58 -46.02 8.33 12.53
CA ILE A 58 -46.36 8.88 11.21
C ILE A 58 -45.59 10.19 10.96
N MET A 59 -45.45 11.05 11.97
CA MET A 59 -44.69 12.30 11.84
C MET A 59 -43.18 12.07 11.69
N GLU A 60 -42.60 11.10 12.41
CA GLU A 60 -41.20 10.71 12.22
C GLU A 60 -40.96 10.12 10.84
N ALA A 61 -41.84 9.23 10.36
CA ALA A 61 -41.73 8.65 9.02
C ALA A 61 -41.86 9.74 7.93
N VAL A 62 -42.77 10.69 8.08
CA VAL A 62 -42.93 11.81 7.14
C VAL A 62 -41.72 12.73 7.16
N MET A 63 -41.14 13.03 8.33
CA MET A 63 -39.91 13.82 8.42
C MET A 63 -38.70 13.10 7.79
N LEU A 64 -38.56 11.79 8.00
CA LEU A 64 -37.48 11.01 7.38
C LEU A 64 -37.64 10.91 5.86
N ILE A 65 -38.87 10.75 5.36
CA ILE A 65 -39.17 10.74 3.92
C ILE A 65 -38.89 12.11 3.30
N LEU A 66 -39.33 13.22 3.92
CA LEU A 66 -39.07 14.56 3.42
C LEU A 66 -37.58 14.93 3.45
N VAL A 67 -36.84 14.50 4.47
CA VAL A 67 -35.38 14.69 4.56
C VAL A 67 -34.64 13.86 3.49
N SER A 68 -35.11 12.65 3.19
CA SER A 68 -34.55 11.83 2.10
C SER A 68 -34.84 12.36 0.69
N LEU A 69 -35.96 13.07 0.52
CA LEU A 69 -36.31 13.74 -0.74
C LEU A 69 -35.56 15.06 -0.93
N LEU A 70 -35.21 15.74 0.17
CA LEU A 70 -34.45 17.00 0.14
C LEU A 70 -32.92 16.78 0.11
N TRP A 71 -32.44 15.58 0.43
CA TRP A 71 -31.03 15.21 0.31
C TRP A 71 -30.88 14.04 -0.66
N PRO A 72 -30.64 14.29 -1.97
CA PRO A 72 -30.32 13.20 -2.88
C PRO A 72 -29.09 12.46 -2.32
N PRO A 73 -29.12 11.12 -2.28
CA PRO A 73 -27.96 10.37 -1.83
C PRO A 73 -26.76 10.80 -2.69
N PRO A 74 -25.60 11.08 -2.08
CA PRO A 74 -24.43 11.51 -2.84
C PRO A 74 -24.15 10.42 -3.88
N LEU A 75 -24.35 10.76 -5.16
CA LEU A 75 -23.90 9.99 -6.29
C LEU A 75 -22.37 10.00 -6.19
N SER A 76 -21.82 9.05 -5.44
CA SER A 76 -20.38 8.85 -5.39
C SER A 76 -19.97 8.35 -6.76
N PRO A 77 -19.25 9.13 -7.58
CA PRO A 77 -18.70 8.58 -8.80
C PRO A 77 -17.80 7.43 -8.38
N LYS A 78 -18.12 6.19 -8.79
CA LYS A 78 -17.17 5.07 -8.69
C LYS A 78 -15.98 5.48 -9.56
N SER A 79 -14.96 6.04 -8.91
CA SER A 79 -13.77 6.53 -9.59
C SER A 79 -13.13 5.37 -10.34
N ALA A 80 -13.01 5.50 -11.66
CA ALA A 80 -12.39 4.52 -12.54
C ALA A 80 -10.88 4.37 -12.31
N ASN A 81 -10.30 5.24 -11.45
CA ASN A 81 -8.96 5.12 -10.92
C ASN A 81 -9.04 5.14 -9.38
N PRO A 82 -8.35 4.25 -8.65
CA PRO A 82 -8.24 4.38 -7.20
C PRO A 82 -7.73 5.80 -6.89
N PRO A 83 -8.34 6.50 -5.92
CA PRO A 83 -7.98 7.88 -5.68
C PRO A 83 -6.49 7.95 -5.35
N PRO A 84 -5.75 8.93 -5.92
CA PRO A 84 -4.44 9.28 -5.39
C PRO A 84 -4.60 9.59 -3.90
N VAL A 85 -3.49 9.52 -3.13
CA VAL A 85 -3.50 9.80 -1.70
C VAL A 85 -4.34 11.07 -1.42
N VAL A 86 -5.53 10.89 -0.84
CA VAL A 86 -6.51 11.97 -0.64
C VAL A 86 -6.12 12.72 0.61
N ASP A 87 -5.98 14.05 0.50
CA ASP A 87 -5.59 14.96 1.59
C ASP A 87 -4.26 14.60 2.29
N GLY A 88 -3.36 13.89 1.59
CA GLY A 88 -2.02 13.61 2.08
C GLY A 88 -1.05 14.76 1.84
N THR A 89 -0.16 15.01 2.80
CA THR A 89 0.98 15.93 2.62
C THR A 89 2.25 15.15 2.32
N GLU A 90 3.17 15.76 1.58
CA GLU A 90 4.49 15.17 1.35
C GLU A 90 5.22 14.92 2.68
N VAL A 91 5.83 13.74 2.78
CA VAL A 91 6.58 13.33 3.96
C VAL A 91 8.02 13.87 3.85
N PRO A 92 8.68 14.27 4.94
CA PRO A 92 10.11 14.58 4.89
C PRO A 92 10.95 13.38 4.44
N VAL A 93 11.97 13.65 3.61
CA VAL A 93 12.92 12.63 3.14
C VAL A 93 13.53 11.88 4.32
N GLY A 94 13.54 10.55 4.26
CA GLY A 94 14.13 9.69 5.28
C GLY A 94 13.26 9.44 6.53
N LYS A 95 12.04 9.97 6.62
CA LYS A 95 11.16 9.72 7.78
C LYS A 95 10.74 8.25 7.93
N TYR A 96 10.55 7.54 6.81
CA TYR A 96 10.11 6.14 6.80
C TYR A 96 11.06 5.26 5.96
N PRO A 97 12.30 4.99 6.43
CA PRO A 97 13.32 4.30 5.65
C PRO A 97 13.00 2.82 5.40
N TYR A 98 12.04 2.25 6.14
CA TYR A 98 11.58 0.87 5.96
C TYR A 98 10.61 0.71 4.78
N VAL A 99 10.05 1.81 4.26
CA VAL A 99 9.15 1.76 3.09
C VAL A 99 9.95 1.38 1.87
N THR A 100 9.45 0.40 1.12
CA THR A 100 10.16 -0.16 -0.03
C THR A 100 9.24 -0.18 -1.25
N GLY A 101 9.69 0.39 -2.36
CA GLY A 101 9.01 0.29 -3.66
C GLY A 101 9.35 -1.02 -4.37
N LEU A 102 8.36 -1.75 -4.86
CA LEU A 102 8.54 -2.98 -5.64
C LEU A 102 8.38 -2.70 -7.13
N ARG A 103 9.40 -3.06 -7.91
CA ARG A 103 9.59 -2.60 -9.28
C ARG A 103 9.87 -3.77 -10.22
N ARG A 104 9.44 -3.61 -11.48
CA ARG A 104 9.67 -4.63 -12.52
C ARG A 104 11.05 -4.52 -13.16
N THR A 105 11.56 -3.31 -13.31
CA THR A 105 12.87 -3.00 -13.91
C THR A 105 13.65 -2.07 -12.98
N GLU A 106 14.96 -1.92 -13.22
CA GLU A 106 15.85 -1.07 -12.41
C GLU A 106 15.52 0.42 -12.50
N THR A 107 14.90 0.85 -13.60
CA THR A 107 14.56 2.25 -13.89
C THR A 107 13.05 2.52 -13.95
N GLY A 108 12.21 1.48 -13.90
CA GLY A 108 10.75 1.62 -13.99
C GLY A 108 10.10 2.06 -12.69
N SER A 109 8.88 2.57 -12.71
CA SER A 109 8.18 2.97 -11.49
C SER A 109 7.85 1.78 -10.56
N SER A 110 7.65 2.09 -9.27
CA SER A 110 7.12 1.11 -8.31
C SER A 110 5.66 0.78 -8.61
N ASN A 111 5.28 -0.49 -8.60
CA ASN A 111 3.89 -0.91 -8.81
C ASN A 111 3.22 -1.37 -7.51
N CYS A 112 4.04 -1.75 -6.53
CA CYS A 112 3.62 -2.22 -5.22
C CYS A 112 4.58 -1.69 -4.15
N ILE A 113 4.19 -1.86 -2.89
CA ILE A 113 4.98 -1.44 -1.73
C ILE A 113 5.25 -2.64 -0.83
N ALA A 114 6.38 -2.61 -0.12
CA ALA A 114 6.75 -3.55 0.92
C ALA A 114 7.30 -2.81 2.15
N SER A 115 7.41 -3.53 3.27
CA SER A 115 8.06 -3.06 4.49
C SER A 115 9.29 -3.89 4.80
N LEU A 116 10.41 -3.23 5.07
CA LEU A 116 11.64 -3.85 5.55
C LEU A 116 11.51 -4.18 7.04
N VAL A 117 11.41 -5.48 7.34
CA VAL A 117 11.28 -5.98 8.73
C VAL A 117 12.58 -6.56 9.28
N ALA A 118 13.51 -6.93 8.40
CA ALA A 118 14.86 -7.37 8.74
C ALA A 118 15.80 -7.06 7.56
N PRO A 119 17.15 -7.09 7.72
CA PRO A 119 18.10 -6.64 6.70
C PRO A 119 17.95 -7.26 5.30
N LYS A 120 17.33 -8.44 5.20
CA LYS A 120 17.09 -9.14 3.92
C LYS A 120 15.66 -9.66 3.78
N ILE A 121 14.73 -9.16 4.60
CA ILE A 121 13.35 -9.64 4.65
C ILE A 121 12.39 -8.47 4.44
N LEU A 122 11.63 -8.58 3.35
CA LEU A 122 10.55 -7.67 3.00
C LEU A 122 9.21 -8.37 3.19
N VAL A 123 8.25 -7.67 3.78
CA VAL A 123 6.85 -8.12 3.89
C VAL A 123 5.99 -7.28 2.96
N THR A 124 5.14 -7.94 2.18
CA THR A 124 4.20 -7.30 1.24
C THR A 124 2.94 -8.16 1.09
N ALA A 125 1.93 -7.64 0.40
CA ALA A 125 0.74 -8.40 0.06
C ALA A 125 1.07 -9.53 -0.93
N ALA A 126 0.40 -10.67 -0.78
CA ALA A 126 0.62 -11.83 -1.65
C ALA A 126 0.40 -11.53 -3.14
N HIS A 127 -0.57 -10.67 -3.48
CA HIS A 127 -0.79 -10.27 -4.88
C HIS A 127 0.35 -9.42 -5.46
N CYS A 128 1.15 -8.76 -4.62
CA CYS A 128 2.33 -8.01 -5.01
C CYS A 128 3.58 -8.88 -5.19
N SER A 129 3.56 -10.17 -4.80
CA SER A 129 4.74 -11.04 -4.83
C SER A 129 4.92 -11.83 -6.14
N SER A 130 4.20 -11.49 -7.21
CA SER A 130 4.27 -12.23 -8.48
C SER A 130 5.63 -12.04 -9.19
N PHE A 131 6.10 -13.09 -9.87
CA PHE A 131 7.32 -13.09 -10.69
C PHE A 131 7.24 -12.18 -11.92
N ALA A 132 6.07 -11.76 -12.36
CA ALA A 132 5.99 -10.90 -13.55
C ALA A 132 6.34 -9.42 -13.24
N TRP A 133 6.23 -8.98 -11.99
CA TRP A 133 6.19 -7.54 -11.66
C TRP A 133 7.20 -7.10 -10.59
N THR A 134 7.75 -8.02 -9.80
CA THR A 134 8.48 -7.66 -8.56
C THR A 134 9.95 -8.08 -8.61
N MET A 135 10.73 -7.56 -9.55
CA MET A 135 12.14 -7.98 -9.73
C MET A 135 13.11 -7.25 -8.82
N PHE A 136 12.81 -5.99 -8.52
CA PHE A 136 13.67 -5.11 -7.76
C PHE A 136 12.90 -4.47 -6.61
N ALA A 137 13.61 -4.20 -5.53
CA ALA A 137 13.17 -3.46 -4.36
C ALA A 137 13.98 -2.18 -4.28
N SER A 138 13.33 -1.02 -4.21
CA SER A 138 13.96 0.26 -3.88
C SER A 138 13.65 0.59 -2.42
N ILE A 139 14.63 0.42 -1.54
CA ILE A 139 14.47 0.51 -0.09
C ILE A 139 14.76 1.95 0.36
N GLY A 140 13.83 2.54 1.12
CA GLY A 140 14.01 3.87 1.72
C GLY A 140 13.94 5.02 0.72
N SER A 141 13.44 4.75 -0.49
CA SER A 141 13.20 5.79 -1.50
C SER A 141 12.05 6.70 -1.11
N HIS A 142 12.28 8.01 -1.22
CA HIS A 142 11.25 9.05 -1.09
C HIS A 142 10.44 9.19 -2.39
N TYR A 143 11.04 8.84 -3.53
CA TYR A 143 10.38 8.96 -4.83
C TYR A 143 9.70 7.66 -5.28
N PHE A 144 8.60 7.79 -6.03
CA PHE A 144 7.85 6.63 -6.52
C PHE A 144 8.63 5.77 -7.52
N ASP A 145 9.51 6.39 -8.30
CA ASP A 145 10.40 5.70 -9.22
C ASP A 145 11.61 5.09 -8.50
N GLY A 146 12.02 5.61 -7.35
CA GLY A 146 13.17 5.12 -6.58
C GLY A 146 14.46 4.96 -7.38
N THR A 147 14.64 5.85 -8.38
CA THR A 147 15.89 5.97 -9.16
C THR A 147 16.78 7.10 -8.66
N LYS A 148 16.20 8.07 -7.96
CA LYS A 148 16.90 9.26 -7.45
C LYS A 148 17.52 9.02 -6.07
N ASP A 149 16.91 8.13 -5.29
CA ASP A 149 17.31 7.77 -3.95
C ASP A 149 16.90 6.32 -3.62
N GLY A 150 17.21 5.89 -2.40
CA GLY A 150 16.99 4.54 -1.93
C GLY A 150 17.99 3.52 -2.46
N GLU A 151 18.05 2.36 -1.82
CA GLU A 151 18.91 1.26 -2.21
C GLU A 151 18.17 0.31 -3.16
N LEU A 152 18.72 0.07 -4.35
CA LEU A 152 18.16 -0.87 -5.32
C LEU A 152 18.70 -2.28 -5.09
N ILE A 153 17.83 -3.22 -4.71
CA ILE A 153 18.17 -4.62 -4.46
C ILE A 153 17.36 -5.54 -5.37
N LYS A 154 18.03 -6.51 -6.00
CA LYS A 154 17.37 -7.57 -6.78
C LYS A 154 16.72 -8.61 -5.87
N ILE A 155 15.45 -8.92 -6.13
CA ILE A 155 14.67 -9.90 -5.36
C ILE A 155 14.93 -11.31 -5.88
N VAL A 156 15.61 -12.12 -5.07
CA VAL A 156 16.01 -13.50 -5.42
C VAL A 156 15.01 -14.57 -4.96
N LYS A 157 14.20 -14.28 -3.93
CA LYS A 157 13.24 -15.24 -3.35
C LYS A 157 11.93 -14.54 -3.02
N ARG A 158 10.83 -15.24 -3.28
CA ARG A 158 9.46 -14.85 -2.90
C ARG A 158 8.80 -16.04 -2.23
N THR A 159 8.20 -15.81 -1.08
CA THR A 159 7.44 -16.83 -0.37
C THR A 159 6.04 -16.31 -0.20
N GLN A 160 5.12 -16.84 -1.01
CA GLN A 160 3.71 -16.50 -0.87
C GLN A 160 3.08 -17.38 0.20
N HIS A 161 2.09 -16.85 0.92
CA HIS A 161 1.37 -17.64 1.92
C HIS A 161 0.65 -18.82 1.22
N PRO A 162 0.76 -20.07 1.74
CA PRO A 162 0.23 -21.26 1.05
C PRO A 162 -1.29 -21.25 0.88
N LYS A 163 -2.01 -20.48 1.71
CA LYS A 163 -3.46 -20.29 1.61
C LYS A 163 -3.88 -19.08 0.77
N TYR A 164 -2.94 -18.42 0.08
CA TYR A 164 -3.30 -17.31 -0.80
C TYR A 164 -4.11 -17.82 -1.99
N ASN A 165 -5.31 -17.28 -2.15
CA ASN A 165 -6.18 -17.56 -3.29
C ASN A 165 -6.42 -16.26 -4.08
N PRO A 166 -5.93 -16.14 -5.33
CA PRO A 166 -6.09 -14.93 -6.13
C PRO A 166 -7.55 -14.64 -6.54
N TYR A 167 -8.46 -15.62 -6.41
CA TYR A 167 -9.87 -15.50 -6.79
C TYR A 167 -10.78 -15.10 -5.62
N GLN A 168 -10.32 -15.24 -4.36
CA GLN A 168 -11.08 -14.83 -3.17
C GLN A 168 -10.76 -13.40 -2.72
N SER A 169 -9.68 -12.79 -3.22
CA SER A 169 -9.28 -11.43 -2.84
C SER A 169 -9.99 -10.31 -3.61
N ARG A 170 -10.94 -10.62 -4.50
CA ARG A 170 -11.85 -9.62 -5.09
C ARG A 170 -13.13 -9.59 -4.26
N ALA A 171 -13.29 -8.54 -3.46
CA ALA A 171 -14.60 -8.24 -2.89
C ALA A 171 -15.61 -8.05 -4.04
N PRO A 172 -16.86 -8.52 -3.91
CA PRO A 172 -17.92 -8.18 -4.85
C PRO A 172 -18.13 -6.66 -4.84
N THR A 173 -18.10 -6.05 -6.02
CA THR A 173 -18.27 -4.59 -6.24
C THR A 173 -19.71 -4.13 -6.14
#